data_AF-A1VWS7-F1
#
_entry.id   AF-A1VWS7-F1
#
_cell.length_a   1.000
_cell.length_b   1.000
_cell.length_c   1.000
_cell.angle_alpha   90.00
_cell.angle_beta   90.00
_cell.angle_gamma   90.00
#
_symmetry.space_group_name_H-M   'P 1'
#
loop_
_entity.id
_entity.type
_entity.pdbx_description
1 polymer ?
#
loop_
_entity_poly.entity_id
_entity_poly.type
_entity_poly.pdbx_seq_one_letter_code
_entity_poly.pdbx_strand_id
1 'polypeptide(L)' 'MFPEYRDLITQLKTTDHHFTRLFDQHNALDQQIQNMESRIEAATPEEIETLKKEKLQLKDQLYTLLMQADAPA' A
#
# COMPACT_ATOMS: atom_id res chain seq x y z
N MET A 1 1.24 -7.85 4.52
CA MET A 1 2.37 -7.26 3.76
C MET A 1 3.27 -8.40 3.27
N PHE A 2 4.09 -8.21 2.24
CA PHE A 2 4.94 -9.26 1.63
C PHE A 2 6.21 -9.51 2.46
N PRO A 3 6.31 -10.64 3.20
CA PRO A 3 7.44 -10.87 4.10
C PRO A 3 8.71 -11.28 3.35
N GLU A 4 8.58 -11.92 2.18
CA GLU A 4 9.70 -12.33 1.32
C GLU A 4 10.45 -11.14 0.70
N TYR A 5 9.77 -10.04 0.45
CA TYR A 5 10.37 -8.82 -0.11
C TYR A 5 10.73 -7.79 0.95
N ARG A 6 10.75 -8.14 2.25
CA ARG A 6 10.92 -7.16 3.33
C ARG A 6 12.23 -6.37 3.23
N ASP A 7 13.32 -7.04 2.89
CA ASP A 7 14.62 -6.39 2.66
C ASP A 7 14.57 -5.45 1.44
N LEU A 8 13.99 -5.93 0.34
CA LEU A 8 13.81 -5.14 -0.89
C LEU A 8 12.91 -3.92 -0.69
N ILE A 9 11.80 -4.07 0.06
CA ILE A 9 10.92 -2.98 0.48
C ILE A 9 11.72 -1.95 1.27
N THR A 10 12.56 -2.39 2.21
CA THR A 10 13.35 -1.47 3.05
C THR A 10 14.36 -0.69 2.21
N GLN A 11 15.00 -1.36 1.24
CA GLN A 11 15.91 -0.71 0.29
C GLN A 11 15.17 0.26 -0.63
N LEU A 12 14.06 -0.15 -1.24
CA LEU A 12 13.26 0.72 -2.11
C LEU A 12 12.67 1.92 -1.37
N LYS A 13 12.32 1.78 -0.09
CA LYS A 13 11.90 2.93 0.73
C LYS A 13 13.00 3.98 0.94
N THR A 14 14.27 3.62 0.81
CA THR A 14 15.39 4.58 0.91
C THR A 14 15.89 5.03 -0.45
N THR A 15 15.84 4.17 -1.47
CA THR A 15 16.39 4.48 -2.80
C THR A 15 15.35 5.02 -3.77
N ASP A 16 14.07 4.70 -3.59
CA ASP A 16 12.98 5.03 -4.49
C ASP A 16 11.89 5.88 -3.79
N HIS A 17 11.87 7.16 -4.15
CA HIS A 17 10.89 8.12 -3.65
C HIS A 17 9.45 7.80 -4.10
N HIS A 18 9.28 7.19 -5.28
CA HIS A 18 7.99 6.77 -5.78
C HIS A 18 7.44 5.59 -4.97
N PHE A 19 8.28 4.60 -4.68
CA PHE A 19 7.93 3.48 -3.79
C PHE A 19 7.52 3.97 -2.41
N THR A 20 8.28 4.91 -1.84
CA THR A 20 7.99 5.49 -0.52
C THR A 20 6.62 6.15 -0.47
N ARG A 21 6.29 6.97 -1.48
CA ARG A 21 4.97 7.62 -1.57
C ARG A 21 3.83 6.62 -1.67
N LEU A 22 3.95 5.60 -2.52
CA LEU A 22 2.93 4.57 -2.67
C LEU A 22 2.74 3.78 -1.36
N PHE A 23 3.84 3.49 -0.66
CA PHE A 23 3.80 2.78 0.62
C PHE A 23 3.11 3.60 1.70
N ASP A 24 3.40 4.89 1.77
CA ASP A 24 2.76 5.80 2.73
C ASP A 24 1.27 5.98 2.39
N GLN A 25 0.91 6.11 1.11
CA GLN A 25 -0.49 6.14 0.67
C GLN A 25 -1.24 4.86 1.05
N HIS A 26 -0.61 3.69 0.85
CA HIS A 26 -1.21 2.41 1.24
C HIS A 26 -1.46 2.35 2.74
N ASN A 27 -0.50 2.77 3.57
CA ASN A 27 -0.68 2.79 5.03
C ASN A 27 -1.74 3.80 5.47
N ALA A 28 -1.78 4.98 4.85
CA ALA A 28 -2.80 5.98 5.15
C ALA A 28 -4.20 5.44 4.84
N LEU A 29 -4.38 4.79 3.69
CA LEU A 29 -5.64 4.14 3.32
C LEU A 29 -5.99 2.98 4.25
N ASP A 30 -5.02 2.14 4.62
CA ASP A 30 -5.25 1.05 5.56
C ASP A 30 -5.74 1.56 6.93
N GLN A 31 -5.08 2.60 7.45
CA GLN A 31 -5.48 3.25 8.69
C GLN A 31 -6.87 3.89 8.58
N GLN A 32 -7.17 4.55 7.46
CA GLN A 32 -8.46 5.17 7.21
C GLN A 32 -9.58 4.11 7.16
N ILE A 33 -9.37 3.01 6.42
CA ILE A 33 -10.31 1.89 6.37
C ILE A 33 -10.52 1.33 7.79
N GLN A 34 -9.45 1.15 8.56
CA GLN A 34 -9.55 0.64 9.92
C GLN A 34 -10.35 1.57 10.84
N ASN A 35 -10.16 2.89 10.73
CA ASN A 35 -10.92 3.88 11.49
C ASN A 35 -12.42 3.82 11.13
N MET A 36 -12.71 3.73 9.84
CA MET A 36 -14.08 3.61 9.31
C MET A 36 -14.75 2.30 9.76
N GLU A 37 -14.04 1.16 9.67
CA GLU A 37 -14.53 -0.14 10.13
C GLU A 37 -14.74 -0.18 11.65
N SER A 38 -13.89 0.52 12.40
CA SER A 38 -14.02 0.70 13.85
C SER A 38 -15.13 1.69 14.24
N ARG A 39 -15.86 2.25 13.27
CA ARG A 39 -16.89 3.29 13.46
C ARG A 39 -16.38 4.55 14.18
N ILE A 40 -15.08 4.80 14.08
CA ILE A 40 -14.44 6.02 14.59
C ILE A 40 -14.78 7.19 13.67
N GLU A 41 -14.74 6.94 12.36
CA GLU A 41 -15.15 7.88 11.31
C GLU A 41 -16.48 7.43 10.69
N ALA A 42 -17.36 8.38 10.41
CA ALA A 42 -18.59 8.09 9.67
C ALA A 42 -18.23 7.85 8.21
N ALA A 43 -18.44 6.62 7.75
CA ALA A 43 -18.21 6.22 6.38
C ALA A 43 -19.35 5.35 5.88
N THR A 44 -19.65 5.50 4.60
CA THR A 44 -20.60 4.65 3.91
C THR A 44 -19.94 3.34 3.48
N PRO A 45 -20.72 2.25 3.33
CA PRO A 45 -20.19 0.99 2.79
C PRO A 45 -19.59 1.15 1.39
N GLU A 46 -20.11 2.06 0.57
CA GLU A 46 -19.57 2.38 -0.76
C GLU A 46 -18.19 3.05 -0.69
N GLU A 47 -17.98 3.96 0.26
CA GLU A 47 -16.66 4.57 0.51
C GLU A 47 -15.65 3.50 0.97
N ILE A 48 -16.02 2.65 1.91
CA ILE A 48 -15.15 1.57 2.40
C ILE A 48 -14.77 0.62 1.26
N GLU A 49 -15.72 0.25 0.38
CA GLU A 49 -15.44 -0.55 -0.81
C GLU A 49 -14.49 0.14 -1.78
N THR A 50 -14.66 1.45 -2.00
CA THR A 50 -13.78 2.25 -2.86
C THR A 50 -12.36 2.28 -2.31
N LEU A 51 -12.20 2.57 -1.02
CA LEU A 51 -10.89 2.59 -0.36
C LEU A 51 -10.23 1.21 -0.37
N LYS A 52 -11.01 0.13 -0.20
CA LYS A 52 -10.50 -1.25 -0.33
C LYS A 52 -9.97 -1.54 -1.73
N LYS A 53 -10.63 -1.04 -2.78
CA LYS A 53 -10.15 -1.14 -4.17
C LYS A 53 -8.87 -0.34 -4.38
N GLU A 54 -8.80 0.90 -3.89
CA GLU A 54 -7.58 1.72 -3.97
C GLU A 54 -6.41 1.08 -3.24
N LYS A 55 -6.64 0.55 -2.03
CA LYS A 55 -5.63 -0.21 -1.27
C LYS A 55 -5.10 -1.41 -2.07
N LEU A 56 -5.99 -2.13 -2.77
CA LEU A 56 -5.59 -3.24 -3.63
C LEU A 56 -4.72 -2.74 -4.80
N GLN A 57 -5.11 -1.66 -5.46
CA GLN A 57 -4.32 -1.07 -6.56
C GLN A 57 -2.94 -0.62 -6.11
N LEU A 58 -2.83 0.04 -4.96
CA LEU A 58 -1.54 0.45 -4.40
C LEU A 58 -0.67 -0.76 -4.08
N LYS A 59 -1.26 -1.84 -3.56
CA LYS A 59 -0.54 -3.10 -3.32
C LYS A 59 -0.02 -3.70 -4.64
N ASP A 60 -0.81 -3.67 -5.72
CA ASP A 60 -0.38 -4.14 -7.04
C ASP A 60 0.75 -3.27 -7.62
N GLN A 61 0.69 -1.96 -7.43
CA GLN A 61 1.76 -1.05 -7.84
C GLN A 61 3.06 -1.31 -7.05
N LEU A 62 2.95 -1.47 -5.72
CA LEU A 62 4.08 -1.85 -4.87
C LEU A 62 4.68 -3.19 -5.32
N TYR A 63 3.84 -4.18 -5.62
CA TYR A 63 4.30 -5.48 -6.12
C TYR A 63 5.02 -5.37 -7.46
N THR A 64 4.50 -4.56 -8.38
CA THR A 64 5.14 -4.30 -9.68
C THR A 64 6.53 -3.69 -9.51
N LEU A 65 6.67 -2.71 -8.61
CA LEU A 65 7.98 -2.11 -8.29
C LEU A 65 8.94 -3.11 -7.66
N LEU A 66 8.46 -3.96 -6.75
CA LEU A 66 9.27 -5.02 -6.16
C LEU A 66 9.75 -6.01 -7.23
N MET A 67 8.87 -6.44 -8.11
CA MET A 67 9.22 -7.36 -9.20
C MET A 67 10.20 -6.71 -10.19
N GLN A 68 10.06 -5.42 -10.48
CA GLN A 68 11.01 -4.67 -11.32
C GLN A 68 12.38 -4.53 -10.67
N ALA A 69 12.44 -4.36 -9.35
CA ALA A 69 13.67 -4.26 -8.60
C ALA A 69 14.36 -5.62 -8.37
N ASP A 70 13.57 -6.71 -8.31
CA ASP A 70 14.04 -8.09 -8.17
C ASP A 70 14.47 -8.72 -9.51
N ALA A 71 13.93 -8.23 -10.62
CA ALA A 71 14.26 -8.73 -11.95
C ALA A 71 15.77 -8.54 -12.24
N PRO A 72 16.52 -9.63 -12.54
CA PRO A 72 17.91 -9.52 -12.93
C PRO A 72 17.99 -8.81 -14.29
N ALA A 73 18.78 -7.73 -14.35
CA ALA A 73 19.09 -7.00 -15.56
C ALA A 73 19.80 -7.86 -16.61
#